data_AF-A0A848HS45-F1
#
_entry.id   AF-A0A848HS45-F1
#
_cell.length_a   1.000
_cell.length_b   1.000
_cell.length_c   1.000
_cell.angle_alpha   90.00
_cell.angle_beta   90.00
_cell.angle_gamma   90.00
#
_symmetry.space_group_name_H-M   'P 1'
#
loop_
_entity.id
_entity.type
_entity.pdbx_description
1 polymer ?
#
loop_
_entity_poly.entity_id
_entity_poly.type
_entity_poly.pdbx_seq_one_letter_code
_entity_poly.pdbx_strand_id
1 'polypeptide(L)'
;MTTQFDSLDYAQRLERAGVPEDQAAVHAQVLQQALGQVVCARQLSAAEGSLHQEIRLSEERLANQINRVRDELNRKIELVRVELDAKIENVRIELEAKIDGVRSEFKYMRWLIGVVIALNTAILVKMLNV
;
A
#
# COMPACT_ATOMS: atom_id res chain seq x y z
N MET A 1 19.06 -31.76 -26.09
CA MET A 1 19.09 -32.33 -27.45
C MET A 1 17.82 -33.14 -27.66
N THR A 2 16.81 -32.59 -28.32
CA THR A 2 15.70 -33.39 -28.85
C THR A 2 16.14 -33.90 -30.21
N THR A 3 16.63 -35.12 -30.27
CA THR A 3 16.80 -35.84 -31.53
C THR A 3 15.44 -35.92 -32.20
N GLN A 4 15.26 -35.21 -33.31
CA GLN A 4 14.02 -35.20 -34.07
C GLN A 4 13.75 -36.62 -34.58
N PHE A 5 12.52 -37.09 -34.45
CA PHE A 5 12.14 -38.39 -35.01
C PHE A 5 12.30 -38.33 -36.53
N ASP A 6 13.09 -39.25 -37.09
CA ASP A 6 13.33 -39.38 -38.53
C ASP A 6 12.40 -40.47 -39.07
N SER A 7 11.30 -40.03 -39.71
CA SER A 7 10.32 -40.97 -40.27
C SER A 7 10.90 -41.80 -41.41
N LEU A 8 11.92 -41.31 -42.12
CA LEU A 8 12.50 -42.00 -43.27
C LEU A 8 13.41 -43.16 -42.81
N ASP A 9 14.29 -42.91 -41.84
CA ASP A 9 15.10 -43.98 -41.22
C ASP A 9 14.19 -45.05 -40.59
N TYR A 10 13.12 -44.63 -39.92
CA TYR A 10 12.16 -45.54 -39.31
C TYR A 10 11.42 -46.41 -40.34
N ALA A 11 10.98 -45.82 -41.47
CA ALA A 11 10.34 -46.57 -42.56
C ALA A 11 11.30 -47.62 -43.16
N GLN A 12 12.56 -47.23 -43.47
CA GLN A 12 13.57 -48.14 -44.01
C GLN A 12 13.89 -49.31 -43.07
N ARG A 13 13.84 -49.09 -41.75
CA ARG A 13 14.03 -50.15 -40.76
C ARG A 13 12.86 -51.15 -40.74
N LEU A 14 11.64 -50.68 -40.97
CA LEU A 14 10.45 -51.55 -41.08
C LEU A 14 10.48 -52.39 -42.36
N GLU A 15 10.89 -51.80 -43.48
CA GLU A 15 11.09 -52.52 -44.75
C GLU A 15 12.13 -53.64 -44.60
N ARG A 16 13.28 -53.34 -43.97
CA ARG A 16 14.32 -54.35 -43.66
C ARG A 16 13.83 -55.47 -42.74
N ALA A 17 12.80 -55.20 -41.94
CA ALA A 17 12.15 -56.18 -41.06
C ALA A 17 11.06 -57.00 -41.76
N GLY A 18 10.81 -56.77 -43.06
CA GLY A 18 9.85 -57.51 -43.88
C GLY A 18 8.46 -56.90 -43.98
N VAL A 19 8.27 -55.66 -43.53
CA VAL A 19 7.01 -54.91 -43.73
C VAL A 19 6.96 -54.37 -45.17
N PRO A 20 5.84 -54.50 -45.91
CA PRO A 20 5.70 -53.90 -47.25
C PRO A 20 5.94 -52.38 -47.24
N GLU A 21 6.57 -51.86 -48.29
CA GLU A 21 6.94 -50.44 -48.42
C GLU A 21 5.77 -49.48 -48.14
N ASP A 22 4.60 -49.73 -48.76
CA ASP A 22 3.39 -48.93 -48.55
C ASP A 22 2.94 -48.89 -47.08
N GLN A 23 3.09 -50.00 -46.36
CA GLN A 23 2.72 -50.10 -44.94
C GLN A 23 3.77 -49.43 -44.05
N ALA A 24 5.06 -49.60 -44.35
CA ALA A 24 6.15 -48.99 -43.61
C ALA A 24 6.08 -47.45 -43.65
N ALA A 25 5.80 -46.88 -44.83
CA ALA A 25 5.63 -45.44 -45.03
C ALA A 25 4.45 -44.87 -44.22
N VAL A 26 3.28 -45.52 -44.25
CA VAL A 26 2.10 -45.10 -43.48
C VAL A 26 2.36 -45.19 -41.98
N HIS A 27 3.00 -46.27 -41.50
CA HIS A 27 3.37 -46.42 -40.09
C HIS A 27 4.30 -45.29 -39.62
N ALA A 28 5.31 -44.94 -40.42
CA ALA A 28 6.24 -43.88 -40.09
C ALA A 28 5.57 -42.50 -40.04
N GLN A 29 4.68 -42.21 -40.99
CA GLN A 29 3.93 -40.95 -41.03
C GLN A 29 2.98 -40.80 -39.83
N VAL A 30 2.20 -41.84 -39.52
CA VAL A 30 1.26 -41.81 -38.38
C VAL A 30 2.03 -41.65 -37.07
N LEU A 31 3.16 -42.34 -36.91
CA LEU A 31 4.00 -42.19 -35.72
C LEU A 31 4.62 -40.80 -35.60
N GLN A 32 5.10 -40.22 -36.72
CA GLN A 32 5.60 -38.84 -36.75
C GLN A 32 4.52 -37.83 -36.31
N GLN A 33 3.28 -37.99 -36.81
CA GLN A 33 2.16 -37.13 -36.44
C GLN A 33 1.79 -37.28 -34.96
N ALA A 34 1.67 -38.52 -34.47
CA ALA A 34 1.37 -38.80 -33.07
C ALA A 34 2.44 -38.22 -32.13
N LEU A 35 3.72 -38.40 -32.45
CA LEU A 35 4.83 -37.81 -31.69
C LEU A 35 4.80 -36.28 -31.74
N GLY A 36 4.49 -35.68 -32.90
CA GLY A 36 4.33 -34.23 -33.04
C GLY A 36 3.22 -33.68 -32.14
N GLN A 37 2.07 -34.35 -32.08
CA GLN A 37 0.98 -33.99 -31.19
C GLN A 37 1.36 -34.09 -29.71
N VAL A 38 2.05 -35.16 -29.31
CA VAL A 38 2.51 -35.34 -27.92
C VAL A 38 3.52 -34.27 -27.50
N VAL A 39 4.48 -33.94 -28.38
CA VAL A 39 5.45 -32.87 -28.12
C VAL A 39 4.74 -31.52 -28.00
N CYS A 40 3.81 -31.21 -28.91
CA CYS A 40 3.02 -29.98 -28.87
C CYS A 40 2.19 -29.88 -27.58
N ALA A 41 1.48 -30.95 -27.20
CA ALA A 41 0.70 -30.99 -25.96
C ALA A 41 1.59 -30.78 -24.72
N ARG A 42 2.79 -31.37 -24.71
CA ARG A 42 3.76 -31.17 -23.62
C ARG A 42 4.26 -29.72 -23.56
N GLN A 43 4.58 -29.12 -24.70
CA GLN A 43 5.01 -27.72 -24.78
C GLN A 43 3.90 -26.77 -24.33
N LEU A 44 2.66 -27.02 -24.74
CA LEU A 44 1.50 -26.26 -24.32
C LEU A 44 1.29 -26.36 -22.81
N SER A 45 1.31 -27.57 -22.24
CA SER A 45 1.18 -27.77 -20.79
C SER A 45 2.31 -27.10 -20.00
N ALA A 46 3.54 -27.11 -20.52
CA ALA A 46 4.65 -26.39 -19.92
C ALA A 46 4.45 -24.86 -19.96
N ALA A 47 3.97 -24.33 -21.09
CA ALA A 47 3.66 -22.92 -21.23
C ALA A 47 2.51 -22.48 -20.31
N GLU A 48 1.43 -23.26 -20.22
CA GLU A 48 0.32 -23.05 -19.30
C GLU A 48 0.79 -23.05 -17.84
N GLY A 49 1.68 -23.97 -17.47
CA GLY A 49 2.29 -24.01 -16.15
C GLY A 49 3.09 -22.74 -15.83
N SER A 50 3.91 -22.28 -16.79
CA SER A 50 4.69 -21.05 -16.65
C SER A 50 3.80 -19.82 -16.49
N LEU A 51 2.76 -19.69 -17.32
CA LEU A 51 1.82 -18.57 -17.24
C LEU A 51 1.05 -18.56 -15.92
N HIS A 52 0.59 -19.72 -15.44
CA HIS A 52 -0.05 -19.80 -14.12
C HIS A 52 0.91 -19.38 -12.99
N GLN A 53 2.18 -19.75 -13.08
CA GLN A 53 3.17 -19.34 -12.09
C GLN A 53 3.41 -17.82 -12.12
N GLU A 54 3.55 -17.23 -13.31
CA GLU A 54 3.71 -15.79 -13.48
C GLU A 54 2.50 -15.00 -12.97
N ILE A 55 1.29 -15.48 -13.24
CA ILE A 55 0.05 -14.89 -12.74
C ILE A 55 0.05 -14.90 -11.20
N ARG A 56 0.34 -16.05 -10.57
CA ARG A 56 0.40 -16.15 -9.09
C ARG A 56 1.43 -15.20 -8.49
N LEU A 57 2.63 -15.15 -9.06
CA LEU A 57 3.67 -14.23 -8.60
C LEU A 57 3.26 -12.76 -8.76
N SER A 58 2.55 -12.42 -9.84
CA SER A 58 2.02 -11.09 -10.05
C SER A 58 0.92 -10.75 -9.03
N GLU A 59 0.00 -11.67 -8.75
CA GLU A 59 -1.04 -11.53 -7.72
C GLU A 59 -0.43 -11.31 -6.33
N GLU A 60 0.56 -12.12 -5.94
CA GLU A 60 1.29 -11.96 -4.68
C GLU A 60 2.00 -10.61 -4.60
N ARG A 61 2.64 -10.17 -5.68
CA ARG A 61 3.30 -8.85 -5.75
C ARG A 61 2.29 -7.72 -5.55
N LEU A 62 1.14 -7.79 -6.22
CA LEU A 62 0.08 -6.78 -6.10
C LEU A 62 -0.51 -6.76 -4.69
N ALA A 63 -0.80 -7.93 -4.10
CA ALA A 63 -1.27 -8.04 -2.72
C ALA A 63 -0.29 -7.40 -1.73
N ASN A 64 1.01 -7.66 -1.91
CA ASN A 64 2.06 -7.07 -1.10
C ASN A 64 2.15 -5.54 -1.27
N GLN A 65 2.02 -5.03 -2.49
CA GLN A 65 2.00 -3.59 -2.75
C GLN A 65 0.79 -2.91 -2.10
N ILE A 66 -0.40 -3.52 -2.21
CA ILE A 66 -1.62 -3.03 -1.57
C ILE A 66 -1.45 -2.95 -0.05
N ASN A 67 -0.92 -4.01 0.58
CA ASN A 67 -0.68 -4.01 2.02
C ASN A 67 0.33 -2.94 2.44
N ARG A 68 1.41 -2.74 1.69
CA ARG A 68 2.39 -1.67 1.97
C ARG A 68 1.75 -0.28 1.91
N VAL A 69 0.95 0.00 0.88
CA VAL A 69 0.24 1.29 0.75
C VAL A 69 -0.75 1.48 1.89
N ARG A 70 -1.51 0.44 2.26
CA ARG A 70 -2.42 0.48 3.41
C ARG A 70 -1.69 0.83 4.70
N ASP A 71 -0.57 0.17 4.97
CA ASP A 71 0.22 0.41 6.17
C ASP A 71 0.82 1.83 6.20
N GLU A 72 1.30 2.32 5.06
CA GLU A 72 1.81 3.70 4.95
C GLU A 72 0.70 4.73 5.21
N LEU A 73 -0.48 4.54 4.63
CA LEU A 73 -1.62 5.42 4.85
C LEU A 73 -2.08 5.41 6.32
N ASN A 74 -2.15 4.23 6.94
CA ASN A 74 -2.47 4.12 8.37
C ASN A 74 -1.46 4.89 9.23
N ARG A 75 -0.15 4.75 8.96
CA ARG A 75 0.89 5.51 9.67
C ARG A 75 0.74 7.02 9.48
N LYS A 76 0.44 7.47 8.26
CA LYS A 76 0.22 8.90 7.96
C LYS A 76 -1.01 9.45 8.70
N ILE A 77 -2.09 8.67 8.76
CA ILE A 77 -3.32 9.05 9.49
C ILE A 77 -3.01 9.20 10.99
N GLU A 78 -2.30 8.25 11.59
CA GLU A 78 -1.94 8.33 13.01
C GLU A 78 -1.01 9.52 13.30
N LEU A 79 -0.03 9.79 12.43
CA LEU A 79 0.84 10.95 12.57
C LEU A 79 0.03 12.26 12.54
N VAL A 80 -0.89 12.41 11.57
CA VAL A 80 -1.74 13.59 11.46
C VAL A 80 -2.64 13.74 12.69
N ARG A 81 -3.18 12.64 13.24
CA ARG A 81 -3.96 12.68 14.50
C ARG A 81 -3.13 13.24 15.65
N VAL A 82 -1.93 12.70 15.87
CA VAL A 82 -1.02 13.16 16.93
C VAL A 82 -0.64 14.63 16.76
N GLU A 83 -0.34 15.06 15.53
CA GLU A 83 -0.02 16.46 15.23
C GLU A 83 -1.21 17.40 15.50
N LEU A 84 -2.43 16.99 15.16
CA LEU A 84 -3.64 17.78 15.41
C LEU A 84 -3.96 17.85 16.89
N ASP A 85 -3.86 16.75 17.64
CA ASP A 85 -4.05 16.74 19.10
C ASP A 85 -3.05 17.68 19.78
N ALA A 86 -1.78 17.64 19.39
CA ALA A 86 -0.76 18.54 19.90
C ALA A 86 -1.05 20.01 19.58
N LYS A 87 -1.52 20.32 18.36
CA LYS A 87 -1.91 21.69 17.98
C LYS A 87 -3.11 22.17 18.78
N ILE A 88 -4.11 21.31 19.00
CA ILE A 88 -5.29 21.65 19.80
C ILE A 88 -4.89 21.96 21.24
N GLU A 89 -4.02 21.13 21.85
CA GLU A 89 -3.56 21.35 23.21
C GLU A 89 -2.74 22.64 23.33
N ASN A 90 -1.87 22.93 22.36
CA ASN A 90 -1.14 24.20 22.35
C ASN A 90 -2.07 25.42 22.27
N VAL A 91 -3.08 25.39 21.38
CA VAL A 91 -4.08 26.46 21.27
C VAL A 91 -4.85 26.62 22.58
N ARG A 92 -5.20 25.50 23.24
CA ARG A 92 -5.88 25.52 24.54
C ARG A 92 -5.02 26.21 25.61
N ILE A 93 -3.75 25.82 25.74
CA ILE A 93 -2.80 26.43 26.70
C ILE A 93 -2.64 27.94 26.42
N GLU A 94 -2.49 28.32 25.16
CA GLU A 94 -2.38 29.74 24.78
C GLU A 94 -3.63 30.55 25.16
N LEU A 95 -4.82 29.97 24.96
CA LEU A 95 -6.08 30.62 25.33
C LEU A 95 -6.26 30.72 26.85
N GLU A 96 -5.94 29.67 27.60
CA GLU A 96 -5.95 29.68 29.06
C GLU A 96 -5.01 30.77 29.60
N ALA A 97 -3.79 30.87 29.06
CA ALA A 97 -2.83 31.92 29.44
C ALA A 97 -3.33 33.33 29.11
N LYS A 98 -3.96 33.55 27.95
CA LYS A 98 -4.56 34.84 27.59
C LYS A 98 -5.71 35.22 28.53
N ILE A 99 -6.56 34.26 28.90
CA ILE A 99 -7.66 34.47 29.84
C ILE A 99 -7.14 34.86 31.23
N ASP A 100 -6.11 34.16 31.72
CA ASP A 100 -5.48 34.47 33.01
C ASP A 100 -4.79 35.85 33.01
N GLY A 101 -4.18 36.23 31.88
CA GLY A 101 -3.65 37.58 31.66
C GLY A 101 -4.73 38.65 31.80
N VAL A 102 -5.83 38.52 31.06
CA VAL A 102 -6.98 39.45 31.13
C VAL A 102 -7.58 39.50 32.53
N ARG A 103 -7.76 38.36 33.20
CA ARG A 103 -8.27 38.29 34.57
C ARG A 103 -7.36 39.03 35.55
N SER A 104 -6.04 38.91 35.37
CA SER A 104 -5.05 39.62 36.19
C SER A 104 -5.12 41.13 35.98
N GLU A 105 -5.19 41.59 34.73
CA GLU A 105 -5.39 43.01 34.40
C GLU A 105 -6.65 43.58 35.05
N PHE A 106 -7.79 42.87 34.94
CA PHE A 106 -9.03 43.29 35.61
C PHE A 106 -8.89 43.36 37.14
N LYS A 107 -8.17 42.42 37.75
CA LYS A 107 -7.90 42.45 39.19
C LYS A 107 -7.12 43.70 39.58
N TYR A 108 -6.08 44.08 38.82
CA TYR A 108 -5.31 45.30 39.05
C TYR A 108 -6.16 46.56 38.85
N MET A 109 -6.97 46.63 37.79
CA MET A 109 -7.88 47.76 37.56
C MET A 109 -8.87 47.92 38.71
N ARG A 110 -9.50 46.83 39.17
CA ARG A 110 -10.42 46.88 40.32
C ARG A 110 -9.74 47.40 41.58
N TRP A 111 -8.49 46.99 41.82
CA TRP A 111 -7.70 47.49 42.95
C TRP A 111 -7.40 48.99 42.82
N LEU A 112 -6.92 49.44 41.65
CA LEU A 112 -6.63 50.86 41.38
C LEU A 112 -7.86 51.75 41.52
N ILE A 113 -9.01 51.31 41.00
CA ILE A 113 -10.28 52.04 41.14
C ILE A 113 -10.64 52.20 42.61
N GLY A 114 -10.47 51.16 43.43
CA GLY A 114 -10.68 51.23 44.88
C GLY A 114 -9.79 52.28 45.55
N VAL A 115 -8.51 52.33 45.19
CA VAL A 115 -7.57 53.35 45.71
C VAL A 115 -7.99 54.76 45.29
N VAL A 116 -8.34 54.97 44.03
CA VAL A 116 -8.77 56.28 43.52
C VAL A 116 -10.04 56.76 44.24
N ILE A 117 -11.02 55.88 44.43
CA ILE A 117 -12.25 56.20 45.18
C ILE A 117 -11.92 56.60 46.62
N ALA A 118 -11.06 55.84 47.31
CA ALA A 118 -10.67 56.11 48.68
C ALA A 118 -9.96 57.47 48.82
N LEU A 119 -9.02 57.77 47.92
CA LEU A 119 -8.32 59.06 47.88
C LEU A 119 -9.28 60.23 47.66
N ASN A 120 -10.18 60.13 46.68
CA ASN A 120 -11.16 61.16 46.40
C ASN A 120 -12.12 61.38 47.57
N THR A 121 -12.57 60.30 48.23
CA THR A 121 -13.41 60.37 49.43
C THR A 121 -12.68 61.09 50.58
N ALA A 122 -11.41 60.78 50.81
CA ALA A 122 -10.61 61.41 51.86
C ALA A 122 -10.41 62.91 51.63
N ILE A 123 -10.15 63.32 50.38
CA ILE A 123 -10.04 64.74 50.01
C ILE A 123 -11.37 65.47 50.26
N LEU A 124 -12.50 64.88 49.85
CA LEU A 124 -13.83 65.47 50.08
C LEU A 124 -14.12 65.67 51.57
N VAL A 125 -13.86 64.67 52.41
CA VAL A 125 -14.03 64.78 53.87
C VAL A 125 -13.16 65.92 54.44
N LYS A 126 -11.91 66.03 53.99
CA LYS A 126 -11.01 67.10 54.43
C LYS A 126 -11.49 68.49 54.00
N MET A 127 -12.09 68.62 52.81
CA MET A 127 -12.66 69.88 52.31
C MET A 127 -13.94 70.30 53.06
N LEU A 128 -14.74 69.35 53.55
CA LEU A 128 -15.98 69.63 54.29
C LEU A 128 -15.76 69.93 55.79
N ASN A 129 -14.63 69.49 56.35
CA ASN A 129 -14.29 69.66 57.77
C ASN A 129 -13.39 70.88 58.04
N VAL A 130 -13.16 71.74 57.04
CA VAL A 130 -12.55 73.09 57.16
C VAL A 130 -13.66 74.12 57.03
#